data_AF-W2P0Q4-F1
#
_entry.id   AF-W2P0Q4-F1
#
_cell.length_a   1.000
_cell.length_b   1.000
_cell.length_c   1.000
_cell.angle_alpha   90.00
_cell.angle_beta   90.00
_cell.angle_gamma   90.00
#
_symmetry.space_group_name_H-M   'P 1'
#
loop_
_entity.id
_entity.type
_entity.pdbx_description
1 polymer ?
#
loop_
_entity_poly.entity_id
_entity_poly.type
_entity_poly.pdbx_seq_one_letter_code
_entity_poly.pdbx_strand_id
1 'polypeptide(L)'
;MTTNHPEKLDPALVRPGRVNKKLLLSYMGCTHIQQMVEYYCVAKLDESQVRRLSEAFDMSSQAFTPAEIEELCAEHDDVDAVLGGFEKLAAKH
;
A
#
# COMPACT_ATOMS: atom_id res chain seq x y z
N MET A 1 -12.70 13.50 10.78
CA MET A 1 -11.42 14.20 11.07
C MET A 1 -10.30 13.27 10.66
N THR A 2 -9.28 13.80 9.96
CA THR A 2 -8.08 13.06 9.54
C THR A 2 -6.84 13.88 9.96
N THR A 3 -5.72 13.23 10.23
CA THR A 3 -4.43 13.88 10.49
C THR A 3 -3.31 12.87 10.29
N ASN A 4 -2.17 13.34 9.78
CA ASN A 4 -0.93 12.56 9.74
C ASN A 4 -0.11 12.69 11.04
N HIS A 5 -0.49 13.64 11.91
CA HIS A 5 0.20 13.95 13.17
C HIS A 5 -0.77 13.92 14.36
N PRO A 6 -1.32 12.75 14.72
CA PRO A 6 -2.24 12.62 15.86
C PRO A 6 -1.60 13.00 17.20
N GLU A 7 -0.27 12.89 17.33
CA GLU A 7 0.51 13.27 18.51
C GLU A 7 0.52 14.79 18.77
N LYS A 8 0.26 15.60 17.75
CA LYS A 8 0.18 17.07 17.86
C LYS A 8 -1.22 17.57 18.22
N LEU A 9 -2.22 16.69 18.28
CA LEU A 9 -3.59 17.08 18.61
C LEU A 9 -3.74 17.33 20.11
N ASP A 10 -4.41 18.42 20.47
CA ASP A 10 -4.85 18.65 21.84
C ASP A 10 -5.77 17.48 22.30
N PRO A 11 -5.49 16.82 23.44
CA PRO A 11 -6.29 15.70 23.94
C PRO A 11 -7.78 16.03 24.11
N ALA A 12 -8.13 17.28 24.39
CA ALA A 12 -9.51 17.73 24.51
C ALA A 12 -10.27 17.67 23.17
N LEU A 13 -9.59 17.73 22.02
CA LEU A 13 -10.22 17.60 20.69
C LEU A 13 -10.66 16.16 20.41
N VAL A 14 -9.94 15.17 20.94
CA VAL A 14 -10.13 13.74 20.62
C VAL A 14 -10.71 12.91 21.77
N ARG A 15 -11.12 13.54 22.87
CA ARG A 15 -11.72 12.85 24.02
C ARG A 15 -13.10 12.24 23.67
N PRO A 16 -13.56 11.21 24.41
CA PRO A 16 -14.90 10.65 24.24
C PRO A 16 -15.98 11.73 24.27
N GLY A 17 -16.96 11.61 23.35
CA GLY A 17 -18.01 12.62 23.13
C GLY A 17 -17.68 13.64 22.03
N ARG A 18 -16.42 13.75 21.59
CA ARG A 18 -16.04 14.45 20.35
C ARG A 18 -15.61 13.49 19.25
N VAL A 19 -14.70 12.57 19.55
CA VAL A 19 -14.25 11.52 18.62
C VAL A 19 -14.39 10.17 19.30
N ASN A 20 -15.24 9.30 18.77
CA ASN A 20 -15.55 7.99 19.38
C ASN A 20 -14.74 6.83 18.81
N LYS A 21 -14.19 6.98 17.59
CA LYS A 21 -13.40 5.96 16.90
C LYS A 21 -12.16 6.59 16.30
N LYS A 22 -11.04 5.88 16.37
CA LYS A 22 -9.76 6.23 15.75
C LYS A 22 -9.29 5.03 14.97
N LEU A 23 -8.98 5.23 13.69
CA LEU A 23 -8.42 4.20 12.81
C LEU A 23 -7.07 4.70 12.33
N LEU A 24 -6.04 3.88 12.47
CA LEU A 24 -4.73 4.14 11.88
C LEU A 24 -4.72 3.59 10.47
N LEU A 25 -4.57 4.47 9.47
CA LEU A 25 -4.38 4.10 8.08
C LEU A 25 -2.87 4.11 7.81
N SER A 26 -2.23 2.97 8.04
CA SER A 26 -0.78 2.80 7.86
C SER A 26 -0.43 2.45 6.42
N TYR A 27 0.85 2.19 6.16
CA TYR A 27 1.37 1.67 4.91
C TYR A 27 0.79 0.30 4.53
N MET A 28 1.00 -0.05 3.26
CA MET A 28 0.51 -1.26 2.63
C MET A 28 1.29 -2.49 3.09
N GLY A 29 0.57 -3.60 3.25
CA GLY A 29 1.16 -4.93 3.37
C GLY A 29 1.08 -5.65 2.03
N CYS A 30 1.91 -6.69 1.84
CA CYS A 30 1.96 -7.48 0.60
C CYS A 30 0.57 -7.88 0.08
N THR A 31 -0.31 -8.41 0.95
CA THR A 31 -1.68 -8.80 0.57
C THR A 31 -2.53 -7.63 0.08
N HIS A 32 -2.38 -6.44 0.66
CA HIS A 32 -3.12 -5.26 0.21
C HIS A 32 -2.62 -4.80 -1.17
N ILE A 33 -1.30 -4.90 -1.42
CA ILE A 33 -0.71 -4.58 -2.73
C ILE A 33 -1.24 -5.54 -3.78
N GLN A 34 -1.21 -6.86 -3.51
CA GLN A 34 -1.79 -7.88 -4.39
C GLN A 34 -3.24 -7.52 -4.73
N GLN A 35 -4.06 -7.23 -3.73
CA GLN A 35 -5.47 -6.89 -3.94
C GLN A 35 -5.67 -5.66 -4.82
N MET A 36 -4.83 -4.62 -4.67
CA MET A 36 -4.88 -3.45 -5.54
C MET A 36 -4.48 -3.78 -6.97
N VAL A 37 -3.41 -4.53 -7.18
CA VAL A 37 -2.97 -4.93 -8.53
C VAL A 37 -4.04 -5.78 -9.20
N GLU A 38 -4.60 -6.79 -8.51
CA GLU A 38 -5.70 -7.61 -9.04
C GLU A 38 -6.93 -6.77 -9.40
N TYR A 39 -7.25 -5.76 -8.58
CA TYR A 39 -8.37 -4.87 -8.82
C TYR A 39 -8.16 -3.99 -10.05
N TYR A 40 -7.03 -3.27 -10.12
CA TYR A 40 -6.76 -2.33 -11.22
C TYR A 40 -6.50 -3.02 -12.55
N CYS A 41 -5.79 -4.15 -12.55
CA CYS A 41 -5.52 -4.92 -13.76
C CYS A 41 -6.71 -5.81 -14.18
N VAL A 42 -7.79 -5.86 -13.39
CA VAL A 42 -8.96 -6.74 -13.61
C VAL A 42 -8.53 -8.19 -13.85
N ALA A 43 -7.58 -8.65 -13.03
CA ALA A 43 -6.92 -9.94 -13.19
C ALA A 43 -6.70 -10.61 -11.83
N LYS A 44 -6.41 -11.91 -11.84
CA LYS A 44 -5.93 -12.64 -10.65
C LYS A 44 -4.47 -12.99 -10.84
N LEU A 45 -3.66 -12.70 -9.83
CA LEU A 45 -2.26 -13.09 -9.86
C LEU A 45 -2.18 -14.62 -9.75
N ASP A 46 -1.38 -15.23 -10.61
CA ASP A 46 -1.05 -16.65 -10.47
C ASP A 46 -0.02 -16.89 -9.36
N GLU A 47 0.24 -18.16 -9.03
CA GLU A 47 1.18 -18.52 -7.98
C GLU A 47 2.60 -17.98 -8.18
N SER A 48 3.03 -17.82 -9.43
CA SER A 48 4.35 -17.28 -9.76
C SER A 48 4.41 -15.77 -9.54
N GLN A 49 3.35 -15.05 -9.93
CA GLN A 49 3.20 -13.62 -9.74
C GLN A 49 3.05 -13.23 -8.27
N VAL A 50 2.27 -14.00 -7.50
CA VAL A 50 2.15 -13.82 -6.04
C VAL A 50 3.51 -14.01 -5.37
N ARG A 51 4.28 -15.03 -5.79
CA ARG A 51 5.63 -15.26 -5.25
C ARG A 51 6.57 -14.12 -5.55
N ARG A 52 6.61 -13.64 -6.80
CA ARG A 52 7.42 -12.47 -7.21
C ARG A 52 7.11 -11.23 -6.37
N LEU A 53 5.83 -10.92 -6.20
CA LEU A 53 5.40 -9.80 -5.36
C LEU A 53 5.88 -9.95 -3.92
N SER A 54 5.68 -11.13 -3.32
CA SER A 54 6.09 -11.40 -1.94
C SER A 54 7.59 -11.29 -1.76
N GLU A 55 8.39 -11.87 -2.67
CA GLU A 55 9.84 -11.81 -2.63
C GLU A 55 10.35 -10.36 -2.74
N ALA A 56 9.80 -9.57 -3.66
CA ALA A 56 10.15 -8.16 -3.80
C ALA A 56 9.78 -7.34 -2.55
N PHE A 57 8.60 -7.61 -1.97
CA PHE A 57 8.14 -6.94 -0.75
C PHE A 57 9.03 -7.30 0.45
N ASP A 58 9.32 -8.58 0.66
CA ASP A 58 10.09 -9.09 1.80
C ASP A 58 11.57 -8.67 1.76
N MET A 59 12.13 -8.51 0.55
CA MET A 59 13.51 -8.02 0.37
C MET A 59 13.62 -6.49 0.51
N SER A 60 12.51 -5.75 0.45
CA SER A 60 12.53 -4.30 0.59
C SER A 60 12.55 -3.87 2.06
N SER A 61 13.27 -2.78 2.34
CA SER A 61 13.22 -2.11 3.64
C SER A 61 12.28 -0.89 3.65
N GLN A 62 11.63 -0.61 2.51
CA GLN A 62 10.77 0.54 2.33
C GLN A 62 9.33 0.25 2.76
N ALA A 63 8.61 1.30 3.13
CA ALA A 63 7.18 1.24 3.38
C ALA A 63 6.43 1.80 2.18
N PHE A 64 5.42 1.08 1.69
CA PHE A 64 4.69 1.46 0.48
C PHE A 64 3.36 2.12 0.84
N THR A 65 3.09 3.28 0.24
CA THR A 65 1.80 3.96 0.35
C THR A 65 0.82 3.40 -0.69
N PRO A 66 -0.50 3.47 -0.45
CA PRO A 66 -1.48 3.15 -1.48
C PRO A 66 -1.29 3.96 -2.77
N ALA A 67 -0.86 5.23 -2.66
CA ALA A 67 -0.68 6.12 -3.80
C ALA A 67 0.44 5.66 -4.74
N GLU A 68 1.58 5.19 -4.20
CA GLU A 68 2.67 4.64 -5.03
C GLU A 68 2.24 3.39 -5.80
N ILE A 69 1.42 2.54 -5.17
CA ILE A 69 0.89 1.33 -5.82
C ILE A 69 -0.15 1.70 -6.88
N GLU A 70 -1.00 2.70 -6.62
CA GLU A 70 -1.96 3.22 -7.59
C GLU A 70 -1.25 3.82 -8.81
N GLU A 71 -0.20 4.63 -8.60
CA GLU A 71 0.63 5.19 -9.67
C GLU A 71 1.26 4.08 -10.52
N LEU A 72 1.86 3.05 -9.90
CA LEU A 72 2.38 1.89 -10.61
C LEU A 72 1.33 1.20 -11.48
N CYS A 73 0.11 1.02 -10.97
CA CYS A 73 -0.98 0.42 -11.72
C CYS A 73 -1.49 1.31 -12.86
N ALA A 74 -1.37 2.63 -12.75
CA ALA A 74 -1.78 3.58 -13.78
C ALA A 74 -0.75 3.71 -14.91
N GLU A 75 0.54 3.46 -14.63
CA GLU A 75 1.64 3.57 -15.60
C GLU A 75 1.88 2.31 -16.43
N HIS A 76 1.26 1.18 -16.10
CA HIS A 76 1.52 -0.11 -16.74
C HIS A 76 0.21 -0.80 -17.14
N ASP A 77 0.21 -1.45 -18.32
CA ASP A 77 -1.01 -2.01 -18.93
C ASP A 77 -1.39 -3.41 -18.41
N ASP A 78 -0.44 -4.15 -17.82
CA ASP A 78 -0.65 -5.53 -17.37
C ASP A 78 0.06 -5.86 -16.05
N VAL A 79 -0.33 -7.00 -15.46
CA VAL A 79 0.18 -7.45 -14.14
C VAL A 79 1.69 -7.62 -14.14
N ASP A 80 2.29 -8.18 -15.20
CA ASP A 80 3.72 -8.45 -15.22
C ASP A 80 4.53 -7.16 -15.31
N ALA A 81 4.04 -6.18 -16.06
CA ALA A 81 4.59 -4.85 -16.15
C ALA A 81 4.48 -4.11 -14.79
N VAL A 82 3.33 -4.17 -14.12
CA VAL A 82 3.16 -3.61 -12.76
C VAL A 82 4.12 -4.26 -11.77
N LEU A 83 4.25 -5.59 -11.78
CA LEU A 83 5.18 -6.30 -10.89
C LEU A 83 6.63 -5.94 -11.18
N GLY A 84 7.02 -5.79 -12.45
CA GLY A 84 8.36 -5.31 -12.82
C GLY A 84 8.61 -3.86 -12.36
N GLY A 85 7.58 -3.01 -12.35
CA GLY A 85 7.63 -1.68 -11.77
C GLY A 85 7.79 -1.72 -10.25
N PHE A 86 7.01 -2.57 -9.58
CA PHE A 86 7.07 -2.77 -8.13
C PHE A 86 8.44 -3.30 -7.68
N GLU A 87 9.02 -4.28 -8.39
CA GLU A 87 10.35 -4.81 -8.12
C GLU A 87 11.43 -3.69 -8.15
N LYS A 88 11.34 -2.77 -9.12
CA LYS A 88 12.25 -1.61 -9.21
C LYS A 88 12.02 -0.61 -8.08
N LEU A 89 10.76 -0.33 -7.75
CA LEU A 89 10.40 0.54 -6.64
C LEU A 89 10.96 -0.03 -5.32
N ALA A 90 10.70 -1.30 -5.06
CA ALA A 90 11.13 -2.04 -3.87
C ALA A 90 12.65 -2.13 -3.72
N ALA A 91 13.40 -2.12 -4.83
CA ALA A 91 14.86 -2.15 -4.85
C ALA A 91 15.51 -0.77 -4.66
N LYS A 92 14.75 0.32 -4.72
CA LYS A 92 15.28 1.66 -4.49
C LYS A 92 15.64 1.78 -3.00
N HIS A 93 16.78 2.41 -2.68
CA HIS A 93 17.20 2.70 -1.30
C HIS A 93 16.61 4.03 -0.85
#